data_AF-A0A5B7FKK3-F1
#
_entry.id   AF-A0A5B7FKK3-F1
#
_cell.length_a   1.000
_cell.length_b   1.000
_cell.length_c   1.000
_cell.angle_alpha   90.00
_cell.angle_beta   90.00
_cell.angle_gamma   90.00
#
_symmetry.space_group_name_H-M   'P 1'
#
loop_
_entity.id
_entity.type
_entity.pdbx_description
1 polymer ?
#
loop_
_entity_poly.entity_id
_entity_poly.type
_entity_poly.pdbx_seq_one_letter_code
_entity_poly.pdbx_strand_id
1 'polypeptide(L)' 'MEQKVLLLCIANDVEPIEEVLFLPALCCKMGIPYCIVNDKARLGYVVLMRKSFCVALIDVSTCPVMAPDCIAKLMFG' A
#
# COMPACT_ATOMS: atom_id res chain seq x y z
N MET A 1 2.42 14.91 14.75
CA MET A 1 1.22 14.17 14.31
C MET A 1 1.66 12.75 14.02
N GLU A 2 1.22 11.78 14.80
CA GLU A 2 1.37 10.37 14.44
C GLU A 2 0.25 10.04 13.44
N GLN A 3 0.61 9.80 12.19
CA GLN A 3 -0.36 9.39 11.17
C GLN A 3 -0.64 7.90 11.34
N LYS A 4 -1.90 7.57 11.63
CA LYS A 4 -2.31 6.18 11.78
C LYS A 4 -2.46 5.54 10.41
N VAL A 5 -1.60 4.57 10.12
CA VAL A 5 -1.69 3.74 8.92
C VAL A 5 -2.75 2.67 9.14
N LEU A 6 -3.69 2.56 8.21
CA LEU A 6 -4.76 1.56 8.23
C LEU A 6 -4.33 0.27 7.53
N LEU A 7 -3.57 0.36 6.44
CA LEU A 7 -3.12 -0.77 5.64
C LEU A 7 -1.86 -0.39 4.86
N LEU A 8 -0.88 -1.29 4.79
CA LEU A 8 0.25 -1.19 3.85
C LEU A 8 0.10 -2.20 2.73
N CYS A 9 0.30 -1.82 1.48
CA CYS A 9 0.36 -2.77 0.36
C CYS A 9 1.71 -2.71 -0.35
N ILE A 10 2.30 -3.88 -0.55
CA ILE A 10 3.67 -4.10 -1.03
C ILE A 10 3.60 -4.88 -2.33
N ALA A 11 4.26 -4.40 -3.38
CA ALA A 11 4.39 -5.17 -4.62
C ALA A 11 5.38 -6.32 -4.45
N ASN A 12 5.10 -7.46 -5.10
CA ASN A 12 6.04 -8.59 -5.21
C ASN A 12 7.00 -8.43 -6.41
N ASP A 13 6.51 -7.86 -7.51
CA ASP A 13 7.29 -7.62 -8.73
C ASP A 13 8.22 -6.40 -8.59
N VAL A 14 9.20 -6.47 -7.68
CA VAL A 14 10.15 -5.39 -7.42
C VAL A 14 11.55 -5.82 -7.82
N GLU A 15 12.14 -5.03 -8.72
CA GLU A 15 13.52 -5.19 -9.16
C GLU A 15 14.22 -3.85 -8.88
N PRO A 16 15.15 -3.76 -7.91
CA PRO A 16 15.68 -4.81 -7.02
C PRO A 16 14.81 -5.09 -5.77
N ILE A 17 14.76 -6.34 -5.29
CA ILE A 17 13.87 -6.79 -4.18
C ILE A 17 14.26 -6.20 -2.81
N GLU A 18 15.50 -5.75 -2.68
CA GLU A 18 16.10 -5.18 -1.49
C GLU A 18 15.33 -3.94 -0.98
N GLU A 19 14.67 -3.21 -1.88
CA GLU A 19 13.86 -2.03 -1.56
C GLU A 19 12.60 -2.37 -0.71
N VAL A 20 12.08 -3.59 -0.82
CA VAL A 20 10.85 -4.02 -0.12
C VAL A 20 11.10 -5.06 0.97
N LEU A 21 12.32 -5.61 1.04
CA LEU A 21 12.66 -6.72 1.95
C LEU A 21 12.46 -6.36 3.44
N PHE A 22 12.71 -5.11 3.84
CA PHE A 22 12.62 -4.68 5.24
C PHE A 22 11.18 -4.35 5.68
N LEU A 23 10.25 -4.15 4.75
CA LEU A 23 8.92 -3.62 5.05
C LEU A 23 8.03 -4.59 5.83
N PRO A 24 7.97 -5.90 5.51
CA PRO A 24 7.16 -6.83 6.31
C PRO A 24 7.61 -6.89 7.77
N ALA A 25 8.93 -6.87 8.02
CA ALA A 25 9.49 -6.84 9.37
C ALA A 25 9.14 -5.53 10.11
N LEU A 26 9.22 -4.40 9.40
CA LEU A 26 8.85 -3.09 9.94
C LEU A 26 7.35 -3.01 10.28
N CYS A 27 6.48 -3.48 9.38
CA CYS A 27 5.03 -3.52 9.58
C CYS A 27 4.66 -4.39 10.79
N CYS A 28 5.31 -5.55 10.96
CA CYS A 28 5.11 -6.42 12.10
C CYS A 28 5.52 -5.74 13.41
N LYS A 29 6.66 -5.04 13.43
CA LYS A 29 7.13 -4.28 14.60
C LYS A 29 6.19 -3.13 14.97
N MET A 30 5.57 -2.49 13.98
CA MET A 30 4.62 -1.39 14.17
C MET A 30 3.16 -1.85 14.35
N GLY A 31 2.86 -3.14 14.23
CA GLY A 31 1.48 -3.66 14.34
C GLY A 31 0.56 -3.21 13.19
N ILE A 32 1.11 -2.87 12.03
CA ILE A 32 0.35 -2.39 10.86
C ILE A 32 0.01 -3.60 9.98
N PRO A 33 -1.27 -3.80 9.60
CA PRO A 33 -1.62 -4.85 8.66
C PRO A 33 -1.03 -4.54 7.29
N TYR A 34 -0.46 -5.56 6.64
CA TYR A 34 0.11 -5.42 5.30
C TYR A 34 -0.42 -6.47 4.33
N CYS A 35 -0.42 -6.12 3.05
CA CYS A 35 -0.90 -6.91 1.94
C CYS A 35 0.21 -7.03 0.89
N ILE A 36 0.45 -8.23 0.34
CA ILE A 36 1.39 -8.42 -0.77
C ILE A 36 0.56 -8.56 -2.05
N VAL A 37 0.84 -7.69 -3.02
CA VAL A 37 0.14 -7.62 -4.31
C VAL A 37 1.11 -8.05 -5.41
N ASN A 38 0.63 -8.84 -6.37
CA ASN A 38 1.49 -9.39 -7.42
C ASN A 38 2.11 -8.30 -8.32
N ASP A 39 1.33 -7.29 -8.71
CA ASP A 39 1.74 -6.29 -9.70
C ASP A 39 1.95 -4.88 -9.13
N LYS A 40 3.17 -4.34 -9.28
CA LYS A 40 3.47 -2.92 -9.00
C LYS A 40 2.74 -1.95 -9.94
N ALA A 41 2.34 -2.40 -11.14
CA ALA A 41 1.60 -1.59 -12.10
C ALA A 41 0.18 -1.27 -11.59
N ARG A 42 -0.46 -2.24 -10.92
CA ARG A 42 -1.79 -2.07 -10.31
C ARG A 42 -1.76 -1.07 -9.16
N LEU A 43 -0.73 -1.16 -8.32
CA LEU A 43 -0.50 -0.16 -7.26
C LEU A 43 -0.26 1.23 -7.85
N GLY A 44 0.52 1.32 -8.93
CA GLY A 44 0.77 2.57 -9.64
C GLY A 44 -0.51 3.22 -10.15
N TYR A 45 -1.43 2.45 -10.73
CA TYR A 45 -2.70 2.95 -11.23
C TYR A 45 -3.55 3.61 -10.13
N VAL A 46 -3.56 3.07 -8.91
CA VAL A 46 -4.32 3.63 -7.79
C VAL A 46 -3.76 4.97 -7.31
N VAL A 47 -2.45 5.16 -7.38
CA VAL A 47 -1.79 6.42 -6.98
C VAL A 47 -1.50 7.36 -8.16
N LEU A 48 -2.05 7.06 -9.35
CA LEU A 48 -1.81 7.81 -10.59
C LEU A 48 -0.31 7.94 -10.94
N MET A 49 0.49 6.93 -10.60
CA MET A 49 1.90 6.82 -10.95
C MET A 49 2.15 5.67 -11.91
N ARG A 50 3.23 5.74 -12.69
CA ARG A 50 3.57 4.65 -13.62
C ARG A 50 3.96 3.35 -12.92
N LYS A 51 4.62 3.44 -11.77
CA LYS A 51 5.04 2.31 -10.93
C LYS A 51 5.07 2.79 -9.47
N SER A 52 4.53 2.01 -8.55
CA SER A 52 4.73 2.21 -7.11
C SER A 52 5.00 0.86 -6.45
N PHE A 53 5.97 0.84 -5.55
CA PHE A 53 6.39 -0.38 -4.86
C PHE A 53 5.58 -0.59 -3.57
N CYS A 54 5.23 0.51 -2.91
CA CYS A 54 4.52 0.51 -1.63
C CYS A 54 3.46 1.60 -1.63
N VAL A 55 2.28 1.28 -1.12
CA VAL A 55 1.19 2.22 -0.93
C VAL A 55 0.64 2.05 0.48
N ALA A 56 0.57 3.14 1.23
CA ALA A 56 -0.02 3.17 2.57
C ALA A 56 -1.39 3.83 2.51
N LEU A 57 -2.40 3.13 3.01
CA LEU A 57 -3.70 3.73 3.29
C LEU A 57 -3.62 4.40 4.66
N ILE A 58 -3.80 5.70 4.69
CA ILE A 58 -3.86 6.49 5.93
C ILE A 58 -5.31 6.89 6.19
N ASP A 59 -5.68 6.90 7.47
CA ASP A 59 -6.97 7.48 7.85
C ASP A 59 -6.88 9.01 7.70
N VAL A 60 -7.65 9.56 6.76
CA VAL A 60 -7.86 11.00 6.61
C VAL A 60 -9.29 11.31 7.02
N SER A 61 -9.46 11.58 8.31
CA SER A 61 -10.75 11.89 8.94
C SER A 61 -11.48 13.13 8.36
N THR A 62 -11.00 13.72 7.26
CA THR A 62 -11.53 14.96 6.64
C THR A 62 -11.93 14.83 5.16
N CYS A 63 -11.91 13.64 4.54
CA CYS A 63 -12.58 13.45 3.24
C CYS A 63 -12.96 11.96 2.99
N PRO A 64 -14.25 11.57 3.13
CA PRO A 64 -14.68 10.17 3.07
C PRO A 64 -14.79 9.59 1.64
N VAL A 65 -14.35 10.32 0.60
CA VAL A 65 -14.68 9.98 -0.81
C VAL A 65 -13.67 9.06 -1.51
N MET A 66 -12.62 8.57 -0.82
CA MET A 66 -11.53 7.86 -1.53
C MET A 66 -10.98 6.60 -0.85
N ALA A 67 -11.35 6.31 0.40
CA ALA A 67 -10.81 5.16 1.13
C ALA A 67 -11.39 3.79 0.72
N PRO A 68 -12.72 3.60 0.55
CA PRO A 68 -13.27 2.27 0.26
C PRO A 68 -13.15 1.86 -1.22
N ASP A 69 -13.28 2.81 -2.15
CA ASP A 69 -13.25 2.53 -3.59
C ASP A 69 -11.88 2.08 -4.07
N CYS A 70 -10.80 2.65 -3.51
CA CYS A 70 -9.43 2.27 -3.83
C CYS A 70 -9.08 0.85 -3.36
N ILE A 71 -9.62 0.40 -2.21
CA ILE A 71 -9.39 -0.96 -1.69
C ILE A 71 -10.09 -1.99 -2.59
N ALA A 72 -11.34 -1.71 -2.99
CA ALA A 72 -12.07 -2.58 -3.91
C ALA A 72 -11.34 -2.70 -5.26
N LYS A 73 -10.76 -1.60 -5.76
CA LYS A 73 -9.97 -1.59 -7.00
C LYS A 73 -8.62 -2.30 -6.87
N LEU A 74 -8.03 -2.34 -5.67
CA LEU A 74 -6.78 -3.05 -5.39
C LEU A 74 -6.96 -4.58 -5.34
N MET A 75 -8.12 -5.04 -4.84
CA MET A 75 -8.39 -6.45 -4.57
C MET A 75 -9.23 -7.16 -5.65
N PHE A 76 -10.13 -6.47 -6.34
CA PHE A 76 -11.09 -7.07 -7.28
C PHE A 76 -11.01 -6.53 -8.72
N GLY A 77 -10.11 -5.59 -9.00
CA GLY A 77 -9.79 -5.12 -10.36
C GLY A 77 -8.75 -5.99 -11.06
#